data_AF-A0A914L3W7-F1
#
_entry.id   AF-A0A914L3W7-F1
#
_cell.length_a   1.000
_cell.length_b   1.000
_cell.length_c   1.000
_cell.angle_alpha   90.00
_cell.angle_beta   90.00
_cell.angle_gamma   90.00
#
_symmetry.space_group_name_H-M   'P 1'
#
loop_
_entity.id
_entity.type
_entity.pdbx_description
1 polymer ?
#
loop_
_entity_poly.entity_id
_entity_poly.type
_entity_poly.pdbx_seq_one_letter_code
_entity_poly.pdbx_strand_id
1 'polypeptide(L)'
;MLSVNVRPQKIFLSAKIFLPQKIFFRPQKFFLSVNPHFYHFLPINLPRYVFDIKCEIKILDYDGGLWDASVLAVSCAITHFKRSDVSYNSMTKKLIVHSNDKPPIPLTVYYKPVTTTFGFINGIEDPIIDPTMEESLLVDGFLIIGANHRDEICLISQSGNLNANQKSIEKCCEIALQNVKELIGYINTIKIK
;
A
#
# COMPACT_ATOMS: atom_id res chain seq x y z
N MET A 1 -9.51 5.11 7.33
CA MET A 1 -9.84 4.84 8.74
C MET A 1 -9.35 3.45 9.10
N LEU A 2 -8.02 3.27 9.06
CA LEU A 2 -7.37 2.12 9.68
C LEU A 2 -7.74 2.10 11.18
N SER A 3 -7.92 0.92 11.75
CA SER A 3 -8.22 0.76 13.18
C SER A 3 -7.20 -0.17 13.82
N VAL A 4 -6.77 0.16 15.03
CA VAL A 4 -5.89 -0.70 15.82
C VAL A 4 -6.66 -1.25 17.01
N ASN A 5 -6.61 -2.56 17.17
CA ASN A 5 -7.09 -3.28 18.34
C ASN A 5 -5.91 -3.97 19.05
N VAL A 6 -6.04 -4.15 20.36
CA VAL A 6 -5.13 -4.98 21.16
C VAL A 6 -5.92 -6.17 21.67
N ARG A 7 -5.55 -7.39 21.26
CA ARG A 7 -6.22 -8.63 21.67
C ARG A 7 -5.21 -9.75 21.92
N PRO A 8 -5.48 -10.68 22.85
CA PRO A 8 -4.88 -12.00 22.80
C PRO A 8 -5.49 -12.78 21.62
N GLN A 9 -4.63 -13.19 20.68
CA GLN A 9 -4.87 -14.08 19.51
C GLN A 9 -6.30 -14.09 18.88
N LYS A 10 -6.37 -13.49 17.68
CA LYS A 10 -7.52 -13.33 16.75
C LYS A 10 -8.48 -12.16 17.06
N ILE A 11 -8.75 -11.31 16.05
CA ILE A 11 -10.08 -10.96 15.47
C ILE A 11 -10.01 -9.66 14.62
N PHE A 12 -10.69 -9.70 13.47
CA PHE A 12 -10.91 -8.66 12.45
C PHE A 12 -11.45 -7.30 12.93
N LEU A 13 -11.19 -6.21 12.16
CA LEU A 13 -12.23 -5.24 11.72
C LEU A 13 -11.81 -4.42 10.46
N SER A 14 -12.66 -3.48 9.99
CA SER A 14 -12.65 -2.86 8.63
C SER A 14 -12.33 -1.35 8.61
N ALA A 15 -11.85 -0.84 7.46
CA ALA A 15 -11.47 0.56 7.24
C ALA A 15 -12.14 1.20 5.99
N LYS A 16 -12.66 2.43 6.10
CA LYS A 16 -13.02 3.30 4.94
C LYS A 16 -12.04 4.47 4.83
N ILE A 17 -11.58 4.84 3.63
CA ILE A 17 -10.80 6.07 3.37
C ILE A 17 -11.54 6.90 2.32
N PHE A 18 -11.51 8.22 2.47
CA PHE A 18 -12.07 9.18 1.52
C PHE A 18 -10.96 10.19 1.23
N LEU A 19 -10.48 10.23 -0.02
CA LEU A 19 -9.41 11.16 -0.42
C LEU A 19 -10.04 12.46 -0.95
N PRO A 20 -9.52 13.65 -0.58
CA PRO A 20 -10.03 14.91 -1.08
C PRO A 20 -9.62 15.11 -2.55
N GLN A 21 -10.58 15.56 -3.37
CA GLN A 21 -10.40 15.81 -4.79
C GLN A 21 -9.40 16.95 -5.04
N LYS A 22 -8.14 16.60 -5.37
CA LYS A 22 -7.17 17.51 -6.00
C LYS A 22 -6.05 16.84 -6.82
N ILE A 23 -6.10 15.51 -6.93
CA ILE A 23 -5.34 14.71 -7.90
C ILE A 23 -6.39 14.15 -8.86
N PHE A 24 -6.16 14.24 -10.18
CA PHE A 24 -7.18 13.95 -11.19
C PHE A 24 -7.32 12.44 -11.46
N PHE A 25 -7.89 11.71 -10.50
CA PHE A 25 -8.35 10.32 -10.67
C PHE A 25 -9.87 10.25 -10.49
N ARG A 26 -10.56 9.52 -11.37
CA ARG A 26 -12.04 9.43 -11.37
C ARG A 26 -12.57 8.57 -10.19
N PRO A 27 -13.75 8.89 -9.62
CA PRO A 27 -14.22 8.30 -8.35
C PRO A 27 -15.25 7.16 -8.53
N GLN A 28 -14.93 5.95 -8.07
CA GLN A 28 -15.63 4.71 -8.44
C GLN A 28 -15.59 3.63 -7.27
N LYS A 29 -16.00 2.34 -7.42
CA LYS A 29 -16.46 1.38 -6.36
C LYS A 29 -16.17 -0.19 -6.53
N PHE A 30 -15.15 -0.83 -5.91
CA PHE A 30 -14.92 -2.32 -5.79
C PHE A 30 -14.21 -2.72 -4.44
N PHE A 31 -13.63 -3.95 -4.29
CA PHE A 31 -13.01 -4.48 -3.06
C PHE A 31 -11.88 -5.51 -3.32
N LEU A 32 -10.76 -5.46 -2.58
CA LEU A 32 -9.74 -6.51 -2.55
C LEU A 32 -9.14 -6.69 -1.15
N SER A 33 -9.03 -7.95 -0.70
CA SER A 33 -8.54 -8.32 0.63
C SER A 33 -7.09 -8.83 0.57
N VAL A 34 -6.12 -7.92 0.59
CA VAL A 34 -4.70 -8.28 0.72
C VAL A 34 -4.37 -8.44 2.21
N ASN A 35 -3.79 -9.59 2.58
CA ASN A 35 -3.48 -9.96 3.98
C ASN A 35 -1.95 -10.00 4.21
N PRO A 36 -1.26 -8.86 4.34
CA PRO A 36 0.17 -8.85 4.69
C PRO A 36 0.33 -9.07 6.20
N HIS A 37 0.72 -10.28 6.59
CA HIS A 37 0.91 -10.69 7.98
C HIS A 37 2.19 -10.09 8.61
N PHE A 38 2.15 -8.80 8.98
CA PHE A 38 3.24 -8.11 9.69
C PHE A 38 3.23 -8.39 11.21
N TYR A 39 3.76 -9.54 11.63
CA TYR A 39 3.67 -10.01 13.02
C TYR A 39 4.57 -9.31 14.07
N HIS A 40 5.51 -8.44 13.69
CA HIS A 40 6.75 -8.32 14.49
C HIS A 40 7.11 -6.99 15.20
N PHE A 41 6.43 -5.86 14.97
CA PHE A 41 7.06 -4.54 15.23
C PHE A 41 6.44 -3.58 16.26
N LEU A 42 5.41 -3.98 17.01
CA LEU A 42 4.96 -3.21 18.18
C LEU A 42 4.66 -4.13 19.37
N PRO A 43 5.69 -4.62 20.09
CA PRO A 43 5.48 -5.15 21.42
C PRO A 43 4.95 -4.03 22.32
N ILE A 44 3.79 -4.25 22.91
CA ILE A 44 3.50 -3.66 24.22
C ILE A 44 4.49 -4.35 25.18
N ASN A 45 4.97 -3.67 26.24
CA ASN A 45 6.03 -4.16 27.14
C ASN A 45 5.60 -5.36 28.04
N LEU A 46 5.06 -6.41 27.41
CA LEU A 46 4.51 -7.63 27.97
C LEU A 46 4.57 -8.75 26.92
N PRO A 47 4.95 -9.99 27.29
CA PRO A 47 5.05 -11.13 26.37
C PRO A 47 3.68 -11.72 25.93
N ARG A 48 2.59 -10.94 25.99
CA ARG A 48 1.21 -11.43 25.75
C ARG A 48 0.33 -10.54 24.87
N TYR A 49 0.76 -9.33 24.52
CA TYR A 49 -0.06 -8.39 23.74
C TYR A 49 0.75 -7.76 22.61
N VAL A 50 0.19 -7.83 21.42
CA VAL A 50 0.68 -7.18 20.20
C VAL A 50 -0.44 -6.36 19.58
N PHE A 51 -0.08 -5.37 18.78
CA PHE A 51 -1.06 -4.65 17.96
C PHE A 51 -1.33 -5.41 16.66
N ASP A 52 -2.60 -5.56 16.32
CA ASP A 52 -3.03 -6.07 15.01
C ASP A 52 -3.44 -4.86 14.14
N ILE A 53 -2.83 -4.75 12.95
CA ILE A 53 -3.03 -3.64 12.01
C ILE A 53 -3.59 -4.21 10.71
N LYS A 54 -4.91 -4.12 10.55
CA LYS A 54 -5.60 -4.54 9.33
C LYS A 54 -5.80 -3.36 8.37
N CYS A 55 -5.24 -3.48 7.16
CA CYS A 55 -5.60 -2.65 6.03
C CYS A 55 -6.77 -3.29 5.25
N GLU A 56 -7.59 -2.46 4.61
CA GLU A 56 -8.70 -2.92 3.79
C GLU A 56 -8.86 -2.01 2.58
N ILE A 57 -8.71 -2.58 1.40
CA ILE A 57 -8.82 -1.85 0.13
C ILE A 57 -10.24 -2.04 -0.38
N LYS A 58 -11.04 -0.99 -0.22
CA LYS A 58 -12.24 -0.79 -1.03
C LYS A 58 -11.72 -0.05 -2.26
N ILE A 59 -11.56 -0.79 -3.34
CA ILE A 59 -11.09 -0.25 -4.62
C ILE A 59 -12.08 0.85 -5.05
N LEU A 60 -11.59 1.74 -5.91
CA LEU A 60 -12.43 2.40 -6.92
C LEU A 60 -13.10 1.35 -7.84
N ASP A 61 -13.69 1.78 -8.95
CA ASP A 61 -14.10 0.90 -10.04
C ASP A 61 -13.36 1.32 -11.30
N TYR A 62 -13.23 0.33 -12.14
CA TYR A 62 -11.92 -0.24 -12.43
C TYR A 62 -11.63 0.03 -13.88
N ASP A 63 -10.65 0.89 -14.11
CA ASP A 63 -10.20 1.31 -15.42
C ASP A 63 -8.70 1.02 -15.55
N GLY A 64 -8.30 -0.24 -15.34
CA GLY A 64 -6.90 -0.64 -15.26
C GLY A 64 -6.24 -0.31 -13.91
N GLY A 65 -4.91 -0.21 -13.89
CA GLY A 65 -4.08 0.31 -12.77
C GLY A 65 -4.24 -0.31 -11.37
N LEU A 66 -5.00 -1.40 -11.22
CA LEU A 66 -5.51 -1.85 -9.92
C LEU A 66 -4.42 -2.19 -8.88
N TRP A 67 -3.33 -2.81 -9.31
CA TRP A 67 -2.21 -3.16 -8.43
C TRP A 67 -1.53 -1.90 -7.87
N ASP A 68 -1.25 -0.94 -8.75
CA ASP A 68 -0.54 0.29 -8.39
C ASP A 68 -1.39 1.20 -7.51
N ALA A 69 -2.66 1.39 -7.88
CA ALA A 69 -3.64 2.08 -7.05
C ALA A 69 -3.79 1.42 -5.66
N SER A 70 -3.77 0.09 -5.59
CA SER A 70 -3.87 -0.67 -4.33
C SER A 70 -2.64 -0.49 -3.44
N VAL A 71 -1.42 -0.66 -3.99
CA VAL A 71 -0.17 -0.50 -3.24
C VAL A 71 0.00 0.96 -2.80
N LEU A 72 -0.29 1.93 -3.67
CA LEU A 72 -0.24 3.35 -3.35
C LEU A 72 -1.23 3.70 -2.22
N ALA A 73 -2.47 3.19 -2.28
CA ALA A 73 -3.46 3.39 -1.23
C ALA A 73 -3.04 2.80 0.12
N VAL A 74 -2.42 1.61 0.13
CA VAL A 74 -1.88 0.99 1.36
C VAL A 74 -0.72 1.81 1.92
N SER A 75 0.26 2.18 1.09
CA SER A 75 1.41 2.99 1.51
C SER A 75 1.00 4.37 2.02
N CYS A 76 0.01 5.01 1.39
CA CYS A 76 -0.58 6.25 1.88
C CYS A 76 -1.30 6.03 3.23
N ALA A 77 -2.13 5.00 3.34
CA ALA A 77 -2.89 4.71 4.56
C ALA A 77 -1.98 4.44 5.77
N ILE A 78 -0.98 3.56 5.62
CA ILE A 78 -0.04 3.22 6.70
C ILE A 78 0.79 4.44 7.10
N THR A 79 1.23 5.27 6.14
CA THR A 79 2.02 6.49 6.42
C THR A 79 1.27 7.53 7.28
N HIS A 80 -0.04 7.69 7.06
CA HIS A 80 -0.85 8.69 7.78
C HIS A 80 -1.53 8.15 9.03
N PHE A 81 -1.54 6.83 9.21
CA PHE A 81 -2.24 6.22 10.32
C PHE A 81 -1.51 6.42 11.65
N LYS A 82 -2.32 6.75 12.66
CA LYS A 82 -1.88 6.93 14.04
C LYS A 82 -2.74 6.05 14.94
N ARG A 83 -2.09 5.30 15.84
CA ARG A 83 -2.75 4.45 16.83
C ARG A 83 -2.88 5.18 18.16
N SER A 84 -3.86 4.80 18.97
CA SER A 84 -3.93 5.24 20.37
C SER A 84 -2.72 4.74 21.17
N ASP A 85 -2.37 5.47 22.24
CA ASP A 85 -1.41 4.98 23.21
C ASP A 85 -2.02 3.92 24.13
N VAL A 86 -1.19 3.02 24.66
CA VAL A 86 -1.62 1.88 25.45
C VAL A 86 -0.69 1.68 26.64
N SER A 87 -1.24 1.72 27.84
CA SER A 87 -0.51 1.42 29.08
C SER A 87 -1.06 0.14 29.72
N TYR A 88 -0.18 -0.68 30.28
CA TYR A 88 -0.58 -1.80 31.13
C TYR A 88 -0.54 -1.41 32.60
N ASN A 89 -1.60 -1.75 33.34
CA ASN A 89 -1.65 -1.58 34.78
C ASN A 89 -1.32 -2.91 35.46
N SER A 90 -0.11 -3.02 36.01
CA SER A 90 0.42 -4.24 36.63
C SER A 90 -0.37 -4.73 37.84
N MET A 91 -1.04 -3.84 38.58
CA MET A 91 -1.84 -4.21 39.76
C MET A 91 -3.18 -4.85 39.36
N THR A 92 -3.88 -4.25 38.38
CA THR A 92 -5.18 -4.75 37.91
C THR A 92 -5.06 -5.82 36.81
N LYS A 93 -3.85 -6.02 36.27
CA LYS A 93 -3.55 -6.87 35.10
C LYS A 93 -4.37 -6.50 33.85
N LYS A 94 -4.85 -5.26 33.77
CA LYS A 94 -5.66 -4.73 32.67
C LYS A 94 -4.84 -3.83 31.75
N LEU A 95 -5.24 -3.84 30.49
CA LEU A 95 -4.69 -3.02 29.43
C LEU A 95 -5.59 -1.80 29.24
N ILE A 96 -5.02 -0.61 29.27
CA ILE A 96 -5.73 0.68 29.21
C ILE A 96 -5.36 1.34 27.88
N VAL A 97 -6.38 1.61 27.06
CA VAL A 97 -6.24 2.30 25.77
C VAL A 97 -6.59 3.78 25.98
N HIS A 98 -5.64 4.66 25.70
CA HIS A 98 -5.80 6.12 25.83
C HIS A 98 -6.34 6.66 24.51
N SER A 99 -7.66 6.55 24.31
CA SER A 99 -8.30 6.93 23.04
C SER A 99 -8.32 8.45 22.82
N ASN A 100 -8.63 9.22 23.87
CA ASN A 100 -8.77 10.68 23.80
C ASN A 100 -7.79 11.44 24.71
N ASP A 101 -7.26 10.78 25.76
CA ASP A 101 -6.48 11.44 26.82
C ASP A 101 -5.01 11.70 26.43
N LYS A 102 -4.58 11.19 25.27
CA LYS A 102 -3.20 11.30 24.76
C LYS A 102 -3.18 11.51 23.24
N PRO A 103 -2.17 12.22 22.71
CA PRO A 103 -2.01 12.37 21.26
C PRO A 103 -1.77 11.01 20.59
N PRO A 104 -2.38 10.74 19.42
CA PRO A 104 -2.24 9.46 18.74
C PRO A 104 -0.85 9.33 18.10
N ILE A 105 -0.25 8.14 18.25
CA ILE A 105 1.14 7.82 17.91
C ILE A 105 1.22 7.32 16.46
N PRO A 106 2.03 7.92 15.57
CA PRO A 106 2.20 7.42 14.20
C PRO A 106 2.90 6.05 14.17
N LEU A 107 2.72 5.31 13.07
CA LEU A 107 3.52 4.12 12.79
C LEU A 107 4.92 4.50 12.27
N THR A 108 5.95 3.77 12.70
CA THR A 108 7.30 3.88 12.13
C THR A 108 7.36 3.11 10.81
N VAL A 109 7.39 3.82 9.69
CA VAL A 109 7.41 3.24 8.34
C VAL A 109 8.78 3.49 7.69
N TYR A 110 9.66 2.49 7.72
CA TYR A 110 11.03 2.61 7.20
C TYR A 110 11.13 2.58 5.67
N TYR A 111 10.19 1.88 5.02
CA TYR A 111 10.13 1.68 3.58
C TYR A 111 8.69 1.92 3.13
N LYS A 112 8.54 2.68 2.04
CA LYS A 112 7.24 2.99 1.42
C LYS A 112 7.31 2.42 0.01
N PRO A 113 6.80 1.19 -0.23
CA PRO A 113 6.79 0.61 -1.56
C PRO A 113 5.70 1.27 -2.40
N VAL A 114 5.98 1.44 -3.69
CA VAL A 114 5.00 1.77 -4.72
C VAL A 114 5.29 0.88 -5.93
N THR A 115 4.26 0.40 -6.61
CA THR A 115 4.43 -0.40 -7.83
C THR A 115 4.16 0.44 -9.08
N THR A 116 4.66 -0.04 -10.21
CA THR A 116 4.34 0.48 -11.54
C THR A 116 4.17 -0.71 -12.48
N THR A 117 3.03 -0.75 -13.16
CA THR A 117 2.63 -1.81 -14.09
C THR A 117 2.98 -1.39 -15.52
N PHE A 118 3.62 -2.31 -16.24
CA PHE A 118 3.99 -2.17 -17.64
C PHE A 118 3.28 -3.24 -18.45
N GLY A 119 2.53 -2.86 -19.49
CA GLY A 119 1.88 -3.76 -20.43
C GLY A 119 2.70 -3.93 -21.71
N PHE A 120 2.99 -5.17 -22.08
CA PHE A 120 3.74 -5.53 -23.28
C PHE A 120 2.81 -6.09 -24.36
N ILE A 121 3.01 -5.64 -25.60
CA ILE A 121 2.26 -6.09 -26.79
C ILE A 121 3.27 -6.68 -27.77
N ASN A 122 3.00 -7.90 -28.26
CA ASN A 122 3.88 -8.60 -29.18
C ASN A 122 4.07 -7.81 -30.49
N GLY A 123 5.32 -7.49 -30.82
CA GLY A 123 5.68 -6.68 -31.98
C GLY A 123 5.79 -5.17 -31.71
N ILE A 124 5.51 -4.71 -30.49
CA ILE A 124 5.79 -3.34 -30.04
C ILE A 124 6.99 -3.37 -29.08
N GLU A 125 8.01 -2.55 -29.32
CA GLU A 125 9.26 -2.57 -28.54
C GLU A 125 9.13 -1.86 -27.18
N ASP A 126 8.35 -0.78 -27.12
CA ASP A 126 8.11 0.01 -25.91
C ASP A 126 6.81 -0.43 -25.20
N PRO A 127 6.84 -0.70 -23.88
CA PRO A 127 5.65 -1.08 -23.13
C PRO A 127 4.77 0.13 -22.78
N ILE A 128 3.47 -0.12 -22.65
CA ILE A 128 2.48 0.82 -22.09
C ILE A 128 2.69 0.89 -20.58
N ILE A 129 2.61 2.08 -19.98
CA ILE A 129 2.79 2.31 -18.53
C ILE A 129 1.43 2.64 -17.92
N ASP A 130 1.09 2.01 -16.79
CA ASP A 130 -0.23 2.12 -16.12
C ASP A 130 -1.42 1.93 -17.08
N PRO A 131 -1.50 0.77 -17.78
CA PRO A 131 -2.51 0.55 -18.81
C PRO A 131 -3.94 0.61 -18.24
N THR A 132 -4.79 1.36 -18.93
CA THR A 132 -6.25 1.44 -18.71
C THR A 132 -6.93 0.09 -18.91
N MET A 133 -8.24 -0.01 -18.66
CA MET A 133 -8.96 -1.27 -18.90
C MET A 133 -8.99 -1.64 -20.39
N GLU A 134 -9.13 -0.67 -21.28
CA GLU A 134 -9.14 -0.90 -22.73
C GLU A 134 -7.76 -1.32 -23.25
N GLU A 135 -6.69 -0.65 -22.81
CA GLU A 135 -5.31 -1.03 -23.16
C GLU A 135 -4.94 -2.41 -22.59
N SER A 136 -5.39 -2.72 -21.37
CA SER A 136 -5.16 -4.02 -20.72
C SER A 136 -5.76 -5.21 -21.49
N LEU A 137 -6.76 -4.99 -22.35
CA LEU A 137 -7.33 -6.03 -23.22
C LEU A 137 -6.49 -6.30 -24.48
N LEU A 138 -5.58 -5.39 -24.84
CA LEU A 138 -4.68 -5.49 -25.99
C LEU A 138 -3.28 -5.98 -25.60
N VAL A 139 -2.97 -5.99 -24.29
CA VAL A 139 -1.68 -6.41 -23.72
C VAL A 139 -1.58 -7.93 -23.65
N ASP A 140 -0.50 -8.49 -24.20
CA ASP A 140 -0.18 -9.92 -24.15
C ASP A 140 0.33 -10.37 -22.77
N GLY A 141 1.03 -9.48 -22.05
CA GLY A 141 1.54 -9.75 -20.71
C GLY A 141 1.98 -8.51 -19.94
N PHE A 142 1.97 -8.61 -18.62
CA PHE A 142 2.27 -7.51 -17.70
C PHE A 142 3.54 -7.76 -16.90
N LEU A 143 4.32 -6.71 -16.70
CA LEU A 143 5.44 -6.64 -15.77
C LEU A 143 5.11 -5.62 -14.68
N ILE A 144 5.03 -6.04 -13.44
CA ILE A 144 4.79 -5.17 -12.28
C ILE A 144 6.11 -5.03 -11.51
N ILE A 145 6.60 -3.80 -11.39
CA ILE A 145 7.83 -3.49 -10.68
C ILE A 145 7.48 -2.69 -9.42
N GLY A 146 7.84 -3.21 -8.25
CA GLY A 146 7.77 -2.50 -6.98
C GLY A 146 9.10 -1.86 -6.64
N ALA A 147 9.10 -0.55 -6.40
CA ALA A 147 10.27 0.22 -5.99
C ALA A 147 10.01 0.95 -4.66
N ASN A 148 11.04 1.56 -4.06
CA ASN A 148 10.91 2.39 -2.86
C ASN A 148 11.72 3.70 -2.98
N HIS A 149 11.58 4.61 -2.00
CA HIS A 149 12.26 5.92 -1.98
C HIS A 149 13.79 5.88 -1.83
N ARG A 150 14.42 4.71 -1.69
CA ARG A 150 15.87 4.52 -1.55
C ARG A 150 16.52 3.97 -2.81
N ASP A 151 15.80 4.00 -3.92
CA ASP A 151 16.19 3.40 -5.19
C ASP A 151 16.39 1.87 -5.14
N GLU A 152 15.69 1.20 -4.23
CA GLU A 152 15.69 -0.26 -4.13
C GLU A 152 14.44 -0.84 -4.82
N ILE A 153 14.64 -1.80 -5.74
CA ILE A 153 13.57 -2.65 -6.28
C ILE A 153 13.21 -3.71 -5.21
N CYS A 154 11.93 -3.78 -4.85
CA CYS A 154 11.40 -4.67 -3.83
C CYS A 154 10.48 -5.78 -4.39
N LEU A 155 10.04 -5.66 -5.64
CA LEU A 155 9.24 -6.66 -6.35
C LEU A 155 9.50 -6.57 -7.85
N ILE A 156 9.60 -7.72 -8.51
CA ILE A 156 9.36 -7.86 -9.95
C ILE A 156 8.39 -9.03 -10.11
N SER A 157 7.29 -8.82 -10.83
CA SER A 157 6.30 -9.86 -11.11
C SER A 157 5.89 -9.82 -12.58
N GLN A 158 5.96 -10.97 -13.24
CA GLN A 158 5.58 -11.16 -14.64
C GLN A 158 4.30 -11.99 -14.72
N SER A 159 3.40 -11.64 -15.63
CA SER A 159 2.19 -12.40 -15.92
C SER A 159 1.81 -12.31 -17.41
N GLY A 160 1.00 -13.25 -17.88
CA GLY A 160 0.66 -13.36 -19.32
C GLY A 160 1.84 -13.82 -20.19
N ASN A 161 1.70 -13.67 -21.50
CA ASN A 161 2.70 -14.04 -22.50
C ASN A 161 3.64 -12.85 -22.78
N LEU A 162 4.32 -12.39 -21.74
CA LEU A 162 5.21 -11.23 -21.80
C LEU A 162 6.52 -11.58 -22.54
N ASN A 163 6.70 -10.98 -23.71
CA ASN A 163 7.89 -11.08 -24.54
C ASN A 163 8.73 -9.80 -24.39
N ALA A 164 9.54 -9.72 -23.34
CA ALA A 164 10.39 -8.57 -23.03
C ALA A 164 11.88 -8.91 -23.09
N ASN A 165 12.66 -8.06 -23.75
CA ASN A 165 14.12 -8.15 -23.75
C ASN A 165 14.69 -7.58 -22.45
N GLN A 166 15.90 -8.02 -22.07
CA GLN A 166 16.61 -7.52 -20.87
C GLN A 166 16.67 -5.98 -20.83
N LYS A 167 17.02 -5.33 -21.94
CA LYS A 167 17.07 -3.86 -22.05
C LYS A 167 15.73 -3.18 -21.78
N SER A 168 14.62 -3.79 -22.21
CA SER A 168 13.27 -3.28 -21.95
C SER A 168 12.93 -3.38 -20.47
N ILE A 169 13.33 -4.46 -19.80
CA ILE A 169 13.15 -4.64 -18.35
C ILE A 169 14.01 -3.64 -17.56
N GLU A 170 15.27 -3.43 -17.96
CA GLU A 170 16.17 -2.42 -17.36
C GLU A 170 15.56 -1.01 -17.47
N LYS A 171 15.06 -0.63 -18.65
CA LYS A 171 14.32 0.63 -18.87
C LYS A 171 13.06 0.74 -17.99
N CYS A 172 12.31 -0.35 -17.80
CA CYS A 172 11.14 -0.36 -16.89
C CYS A 172 11.56 -0.15 -15.42
N CYS A 173 12.68 -0.74 -14.98
CA CYS A 173 13.22 -0.52 -13.64
C CYS A 173 13.58 0.97 -13.42
N GLU A 174 14.28 1.60 -14.36
CA GLU A 174 14.62 3.04 -14.28
C GLU A 174 13.37 3.92 -14.17
N ILE A 175 12.34 3.64 -14.99
CA ILE A 175 11.07 4.37 -14.96
C ILE A 175 10.35 4.17 -13.61
N ALA A 176 10.30 2.95 -13.08
CA ALA A 176 9.67 2.67 -11.79
C ALA A 176 10.39 3.39 -10.63
N LEU A 177 11.72 3.46 -10.67
CA LEU A 177 12.56 4.20 -9.70
C LEU A 177 12.34 5.72 -9.77
N GLN A 178 12.06 6.26 -10.95
CA GLN A 178 11.67 7.67 -11.10
C GLN A 178 10.24 7.91 -10.58
N ASN A 179 9.28 7.06 -10.96
CA ASN A 179 7.87 7.20 -10.59
C ASN A 179 7.65 7.12 -9.07
N VAL A 180 8.34 6.20 -8.38
CA VAL A 180 8.20 6.05 -6.92
C VAL A 180 8.65 7.30 -6.14
N LYS A 181 9.62 8.06 -6.66
CA LYS A 181 10.06 9.32 -6.04
C LYS A 181 8.96 10.38 -6.08
N GLU A 182 8.29 10.53 -7.22
CA GLU A 182 7.19 11.48 -7.38
C GLU A 182 5.98 11.09 -6.52
N LEU A 183 5.56 9.82 -6.61
CA LEU A 183 4.40 9.30 -5.88
C LEU A 183 4.59 9.36 -4.35
N ILE A 184 5.81 9.14 -3.85
CA ILE A 184 6.11 9.32 -2.42
C ILE A 184 6.15 10.80 -2.02
N GLY A 185 6.52 11.70 -2.94
CA GLY A 185 6.35 13.15 -2.76
C GLY A 185 4.89 13.53 -2.51
N TYR A 186 3.95 13.01 -3.31
CA TYR A 186 2.52 13.21 -3.07
C TYR A 186 2.04 12.58 -1.76
N ILE A 187 2.45 11.33 -1.45
CA ILE A 187 2.11 10.69 -0.17
C ILE A 187 2.50 11.59 1.01
N ASN A 188 3.72 12.14 1.03
CA ASN A 188 4.20 12.96 2.14
C ASN A 188 3.49 14.34 2.24
N THR A 189 2.86 14.79 1.15
CA THR A 189 2.17 16.09 1.07
C THR A 189 0.71 16.02 1.54
N ILE A 190 0.10 14.84 1.46
CA ILE A 190 -1.29 14.62 1.90
C ILE A 190 -1.44 14.93 3.40
N LYS A 191 -2.54 15.59 3.76
CA LYS A 191 -2.93 15.83 5.16
C LYS A 191 -4.31 15.23 5.38
N ILE A 192 -4.34 13.97 5.82
CA ILE A 192 -5.58 13.33 6.27
C ILE A 192 -5.97 13.97 7.60
N LYS A 193 -7.14 14.61 7.63
CA LYS A 193 -7.80 15.11 8.85
C LYS A 193 -8.59 13.99 9.52
#